data_AF-A0A924DBF2-F1
#
_entry.id   AF-A0A924DBF2-F1
#
_cell.length_a   1.000
_cell.length_b   1.000
_cell.length_c   1.000
_cell.angle_alpha   90.00
_cell.angle_beta   90.00
_cell.angle_gamma   90.00
#
_symmetry.space_group_name_H-M   'P 1'
#
loop_
_entity.id
_entity.type
_entity.pdbx_description
1 polymer ?
#
loop_
_entity_poly.entity_id
_entity_poly.type
_entity_poly.pdbx_seq_one_letter_code
_entity_poly.pdbx_strand_id
1 'polypeptide(L)' 'MRTGFMERTGKIEEMDRRFDLIFWQTQSDEARLEATWELVVESYLIKGKNPDELRLQRSVESFQRQRS' A
#
# COMPACT_ATOMS: atom_id res chain seq x y z
N MET A 1 -7.63 -13.18 -18.08
CA MET A 1 -6.61 -12.31 -18.69
C MET A 1 -6.32 -11.20 -17.70
N ARG A 2 -5.10 -11.06 -17.18
CA ARG A 2 -4.73 -9.95 -16.28
C ARG A 2 -4.57 -8.71 -17.16
N THR A 3 -5.58 -7.86 -17.23
CA THR A 3 -5.48 -6.56 -17.92
C THR A 3 -4.51 -5.67 -17.12
N GLY A 4 -3.39 -5.25 -17.72
CA GLY A 4 -2.50 -4.22 -17.16
C GLY A 4 -1.11 -4.66 -16.64
N PHE A 5 -0.46 -5.67 -17.25
CA PHE A 5 0.94 -5.95 -16.91
C PHE A 5 1.87 -4.88 -17.50
N MET A 6 2.57 -4.14 -16.65
CA MET A 6 3.61 -3.19 -17.03
C MET A 6 4.97 -3.75 -16.61
N GLU A 7 5.95 -3.65 -17.52
CA GLU A 7 7.31 -4.12 -17.30
C GLU A 7 8.29 -3.11 -17.92
N ARG A 8 9.40 -2.86 -17.22
CA ARG A 8 10.54 -2.10 -17.74
C ARG A 8 11.82 -2.85 -17.41
N THR A 9 12.61 -3.16 -18.44
CA THR A 9 13.94 -3.76 -18.31
C THR A 9 15.01 -2.73 -18.63
N GLY A 10 16.12 -2.76 -17.90
CA GLY A 10 17.25 -1.84 -18.08
C GLY A 10 18.33 -2.10 -17.03
N LYS A 11 19.44 -1.37 -17.11
CA LYS A 11 20.44 -1.43 -16.03
C LYS A 11 19.93 -0.72 -14.79
N ILE A 12 20.18 -1.29 -13.62
CA ILE A 12 19.70 -0.73 -12.34
C ILE A 12 20.22 0.70 -12.13
N GLU A 13 21.46 1.02 -12.54
CA GLU A 13 22.01 2.37 -12.38
C GLU A 13 21.31 3.41 -13.27
N GLU A 14 20.67 2.97 -14.34
CA GLU A 14 19.94 3.80 -15.30
C GLU A 14 18.43 3.86 -14.94
N MET A 15 17.98 3.11 -13.92
CA MET A 15 16.59 3.06 -13.51
C MET A 15 16.21 4.20 -12.56
N ASP A 16 15.39 5.13 -13.05
CA ASP A 16 14.70 6.14 -12.24
C ASP A 16 13.35 5.63 -11.67
N ARG A 17 12.73 6.43 -10.78
CA ARG A 17 11.43 6.13 -10.16
C ARG A 17 10.21 6.34 -11.08
N ARG A 18 10.40 6.72 -12.35
CA ARG A 18 9.27 7.07 -13.22
C ARG A 18 8.36 5.88 -13.48
N PHE A 19 8.93 4.68 -13.63
CA PHE A 19 8.16 3.46 -13.80
C PHE A 19 7.26 3.21 -12.58
N ASP A 20 7.81 3.26 -11.37
CA ASP A 20 7.06 3.04 -10.13
C ASP A 20 5.92 4.05 -9.99
N LEU A 21 6.20 5.33 -10.27
CA LEU A 21 5.19 6.39 -10.19
C LEU A 21 4.04 6.14 -11.18
N ILE A 22 4.34 5.81 -12.43
CA ILE A 22 3.31 5.51 -13.43
C ILE A 22 2.54 4.26 -13.00
N PHE A 23 3.24 3.21 -12.59
CA PHE A 23 2.64 1.96 -12.13
C PHE A 23 1.61 2.23 -11.03
N TRP A 24 2.01 2.89 -9.95
CA TRP A 24 1.13 3.17 -8.82
C TRP A 24 -0.02 4.11 -9.17
N GLN A 25 0.20 5.11 -10.03
CA GLN A 25 -0.85 6.04 -10.45
C GLN A 25 -1.93 5.40 -11.33
N THR A 26 -1.60 4.30 -12.03
CA THR A 26 -2.60 3.56 -12.82
C THR A 26 -3.44 2.58 -12.00
N GLN A 27 -3.03 2.26 -10.76
CA GLN A 27 -3.80 1.35 -9.91
C GLN A 27 -5.07 2.02 -9.37
N SER A 28 -6.12 1.25 -9.10
CA SER A 28 -7.29 1.77 -8.38
C SER A 28 -6.94 2.09 -6.92
N ASP A 29 -7.79 2.86 -6.27
CA ASP A 29 -7.61 3.21 -4.86
C ASP A 29 -7.63 1.96 -3.97
N GLU A 30 -8.48 0.98 -4.29
CA GLU A 30 -8.56 -0.30 -3.59
C GLU A 30 -7.25 -1.11 -3.71
N ALA A 31 -6.69 -1.21 -4.92
CA ALA A 31 -5.45 -1.95 -5.15
C ALA A 31 -4.25 -1.32 -4.43
N ARG A 32 -4.19 0.03 -4.39
CA ARG A 32 -3.17 0.75 -3.61
C ARG A 32 -3.33 0.51 -2.11
N LEU A 33 -4.57 0.52 -1.64
CA LEU A 33 -4.88 0.29 -0.23
C LEU A 33 -4.52 -1.13 0.19
N GLU A 34 -4.88 -2.13 -0.60
CA GLU A 34 -4.57 -3.55 -0.36
C GLU A 34 -3.06 -3.77 -0.26
N ALA A 35 -2.29 -3.33 -1.26
CA ALA A 35 -0.84 -3.47 -1.26
C ALA A 35 -0.18 -2.74 -0.08
N THR A 36 -0.68 -1.55 0.27
CA THR A 36 -0.16 -0.80 1.42
C THR A 36 -0.47 -1.53 2.74
N TRP A 37 -1.66 -2.15 2.84
CA TRP A 37 -2.07 -2.88 4.03
C TRP A 37 -1.24 -4.14 4.25
N GLU A 38 -0.91 -4.88 3.18
CA GLU A 38 0.01 -6.03 3.25
C GLU A 38 1.36 -5.62 3.86
N LEU A 39 1.95 -4.51 3.39
CA LEU A 39 3.20 -3.98 3.94
C LEU A 39 3.10 -3.58 5.41
N VAL A 40 1.96 -3.00 5.83
CA VAL A 40 1.72 -2.64 7.23
C VAL A 40 1.71 -3.88 8.11
N VAL A 41 0.96 -4.91 7.73
CA VAL A 41 0.85 -6.18 8.46
C VAL A 41 2.21 -6.87 8.54
N GLU A 42 2.92 -6.98 7.41
CA GLU A 42 4.25 -7.59 7.35
C GLU A 42 5.25 -6.86 8.25
N SER A 43 5.24 -5.52 8.24
CA SER A 43 6.10 -4.74 9.13
C SER A 43 5.81 -4.96 10.62
N TYR A 44 4.56 -5.27 10.98
CA TYR A 44 4.13 -5.57 12.35
C TYR A 44 4.62 -6.96 12.78
N LEU A 45 4.49 -7.94 11.88
CA LEU A 45 4.99 -9.30 12.05
C LEU A 45 6.51 -9.34 12.22
N ILE A 46 7.26 -8.61 11.38
CA ILE A 46 8.73 -8.52 11.47
C ILE A 46 9.17 -7.95 12.82
N LYS A 47 8.36 -7.09 13.45
CA LYS A 47 8.60 -6.53 14.78
C LYS A 47 8.18 -7.46 15.93
N GLY A 48 7.74 -8.70 15.62
CA GLY A 48 7.30 -9.69 16.61
C GLY A 48 5.97 -9.37 17.28
N LYS A 49 5.16 -8.49 16.68
CA LYS A 49 3.85 -8.09 17.23
C LYS A 49 2.72 -8.91 16.58
N ASN A 50 1.59 -9.00 17.27
CA ASN A 50 0.40 -9.65 16.72
C ASN A 50 -0.38 -8.66 15.79
N PRO A 51 -0.66 -9.02 14.52
CA PRO A 51 -1.51 -8.22 13.63
C PRO A 51 -2.91 -7.90 14.17
N ASP A 52 -3.46 -8.74 15.07
CA ASP A 52 -4.77 -8.49 15.70
C ASP A 52 -4.79 -7.21 16.56
N GLU A 53 -3.61 -6.70 16.91
CA GLU A 53 -3.41 -5.44 17.63
C GLU A 53 -3.44 -4.21 16.70
N LEU A 54 -3.48 -4.40 15.38
CA LEU A 54 -3.58 -3.29 14.44
C LEU A 54 -4.89 -2.54 14.65
N ARG A 55 -4.77 -1.22 14.82
CA ARG A 55 -5.89 -0.31 15.01
C ARG A 55 -5.60 0.96 14.24
N LEU A 56 -6.66 1.58 13.72
CA LEU A 56 -6.55 2.88 13.08
C LEU A 56 -6.05 3.90 14.11
N GLN A 57 -5.03 4.66 13.75
CA GLN A 57 -4.48 5.67 14.65
C GLN A 57 -5.50 6.79 14.81
N ARG A 58 -6.08 6.88 16.02
CA ARG A 58 -7.13 7.87 16.35
C ARG A 58 -6.67 9.33 16.24
N SER A 59 -5.36 9.56 16.22
CA SER A 59 -4.76 10.87 15.97
C SER A 59 -4.78 11.28 14.49
N VAL A 60 -4.88 10.31 13.58
CA VAL A 60 -4.95 10.56 12.14
C VAL A 60 -6.40 10.78 11.71
N GLU A 61 -7.33 9.94 12.20
CA GLU A 61 -8.76 10.07 11.90
C GLU A 61 -9.57 9.63 13.13
N SER A 62 -10.57 10.42 13.50
CA SER A 62 -11.43 10.17 14.66
C SER A 62 -12.87 9.97 14.21
N PHE A 63 -13.21 8.73 13.83
CA PHE A 63 -14.58 8.37 13.48
C PHE A 63 -15.47 8.46 14.73
N GLN A 64 -16.36 9.43 14.75
CA GLN A 64 -17.39 9.59 15.78
C GLN A 64 -18.67 8.89 15.33
N ARG A 65 -19.43 8.36 16.30
CA ARG A 65 -20.75 7.78 16.02
C ARG A 65 -21.65 8.87 15.46
N GLN A 66 -22.09 8.72 14.21
CA GLN A 66 -23.03 9.64 13.61
C GLN A 66 -24.33 9.59 14.42
N ARG A 67 -24.69 10.68 15.11
CA ARG A 67 -25.97 10.78 15.80
C ARG A 67 -27.05 10.96 14.72
N SER A 68 -27.93 9.96 14.61
CA SER A 68 -29.19 10.03 13.87
C SER A 68 -30.23 10.83 14.65
#